data_AF-A0A1J3FHR0-F1
#
_entry.id   AF-A0A1J3FHR0-F1
#
_cell.length_a   1.000
_cell.length_b   1.000
_cell.length_c   1.000
_cell.angle_alpha   90.00
_cell.angle_beta   90.00
_cell.angle_gamma   90.00
#
_symmetry.space_group_name_H-M   'P 1'
#
loop_
_entity.id
_entity.type
_entity.pdbx_description
1 polymer ?
#
loop_
_entity_poly.entity_id
_entity_poly.type
_entity_poly.pdbx_seq_one_letter_code
_entity_poly.pdbx_strand_id
1 'polypeptide(L)'
;RCNSMVKSWLLNSVSKQIYKSILRFNDASEIWKDLLTRFHITNLPRSYQLSQQIWSLQQGSTDLATYYTKLKTLWDELDGADCAETC
;
A
#
# COMPACT_ATOMS: atom_id res chain seq x y z
N ARG A 1 -6.25 -13.83 -25.93
CA ARG A 1 -7.71 -13.75 -25.64
C ARG A 1 -7.99 -13.16 -24.26
N CYS A 2 -7.47 -13.72 -23.16
CA CYS A 2 -7.70 -13.19 -21.80
C CYS A 2 -7.14 -11.76 -21.61
N ASN A 3 -5.93 -11.50 -22.10
CA ASN A 3 -5.30 -10.18 -22.00
C ASN A 3 -6.18 -9.03 -22.53
N SER A 4 -6.72 -9.19 -23.75
CA SER A 4 -7.61 -8.19 -24.36
C SER A 4 -8.88 -7.94 -23.54
N MET A 5 -9.44 -8.99 -22.94
CA MET A 5 -10.64 -8.89 -22.09
C MET A 5 -10.34 -8.14 -20.78
N VAL A 6 -9.25 -8.50 -20.09
CA VAL A 6 -8.82 -7.84 -18.84
C VAL A 6 -8.46 -6.39 -19.11
N LYS A 7 -7.77 -6.11 -20.23
CA LYS A 7 -7.47 -4.74 -20.67
C LYS A 7 -8.76 -3.93 -20.87
N SER A 8 -9.77 -4.49 -21.53
CA SER A 8 -11.06 -3.82 -21.67
C SER A 8 -11.71 -3.53 -20.32
N TRP A 9 -11.67 -4.45 -19.36
CA TRP A 9 -12.19 -4.18 -18.01
C TRP A 9 -11.44 -3.03 -17.34
N LEU A 10 -10.12 -3.08 -17.30
CA LEU A 10 -9.29 -2.03 -16.71
C LEU A 10 -9.55 -0.65 -17.35
N LEU A 11 -9.66 -0.60 -18.68
CA LEU A 11 -9.95 0.65 -19.40
C LEU A 11 -11.35 1.21 -19.07
N ASN A 12 -12.34 0.35 -18.85
CA ASN A 12 -13.70 0.78 -18.53
C ASN A 12 -13.91 1.07 -17.03
N SER A 13 -13.02 0.60 -16.16
CA SER A 13 -13.12 0.80 -14.71
C SER A 13 -12.47 2.10 -14.21
N VAL A 14 -11.70 2.80 -15.04
CA VAL A 14 -10.97 4.02 -14.65
C VAL A 14 -11.66 5.30 -15.14
N SER A 15 -11.32 6.43 -14.51
CA SER A 15 -11.80 7.74 -14.95
C SER A 15 -11.22 8.13 -16.32
N LYS A 16 -11.89 9.03 -17.05
CA LYS A 16 -11.45 9.51 -18.37
C LYS A 16 -10.03 10.11 -18.37
N GLN A 17 -9.58 10.65 -17.23
CA GLN A 17 -8.24 11.21 -17.10
C GLN A 17 -7.18 10.10 -17.12
N ILE A 18 -7.41 9.02 -16.36
CA ILE A 18 -6.51 7.86 -16.26
C ILE A 18 -6.58 7.01 -17.52
N TYR A 19 -7.77 6.85 -18.11
CA TYR A 19 -7.97 6.12 -19.37
C TYR A 19 -6.97 6.53 -20.46
N LYS A 20 -6.77 7.84 -20.65
CA LYS A 20 -5.88 8.37 -21.69
C LYS A 20 -4.41 7.98 -21.46
N SER A 21 -3.97 7.88 -20.21
CA SER A 21 -2.58 7.50 -19.90
C SER A 21 -2.34 6.01 -20.09
N ILE A 22 -3.34 5.17 -19.87
CA ILE A 22 -3.19 3.70 -19.94
C ILE A 22 -3.60 3.08 -21.29
N LEU A 23 -4.26 3.83 -22.17
CA LEU A 23 -4.78 3.33 -23.46
C LEU A 23 -3.71 2.73 -24.37
N ARG A 24 -2.49 3.30 -24.33
CA ARG A 24 -1.38 2.95 -25.24
C ARG A 24 -0.62 1.68 -24.85
N PHE A 25 -0.80 1.16 -23.64
CA PHE A 25 -0.14 -0.08 -23.23
C PHE A 25 -0.70 -1.27 -24.00
N ASN A 26 0.15 -2.21 -24.38
CA ASN A 26 -0.28 -3.37 -25.16
C ASN A 26 -0.78 -4.49 -24.26
N ASP A 27 -0.26 -4.57 -23.04
CA ASP A 27 -0.57 -5.64 -22.10
C ASP A 27 -1.33 -5.14 -20.86
N ALA A 28 -2.32 -5.93 -20.41
CA ALA A 28 -3.09 -5.63 -19.21
C ALA A 28 -2.23 -5.66 -17.94
N SER A 29 -1.17 -6.47 -17.91
CA SER A 29 -0.23 -6.50 -16.78
C SER A 29 0.57 -5.21 -16.68
N GLU A 30 0.94 -4.59 -17.81
CA GLU A 30 1.61 -3.29 -17.82
C GLU A 30 0.67 -2.19 -17.32
N ILE A 31 -0.59 -2.20 -17.75
CA ILE A 31 -1.63 -1.30 -17.24
C ILE A 31 -1.79 -1.45 -15.73
N TRP A 32 -1.91 -2.69 -15.26
CA TRP A 32 -2.05 -2.99 -13.84
C TRP A 32 -0.85 -2.48 -13.03
N LYS A 33 0.38 -2.75 -13.49
CA LYS A 33 1.60 -2.26 -12.83
C LYS A 33 1.68 -0.74 -12.81
N ASP A 34 1.32 -0.05 -13.89
CA ASP A 34 1.32 1.42 -13.93
C ASP A 34 0.29 2.01 -12.96
N LEU A 35 -0.92 1.45 -12.92
CA LEU A 35 -1.96 1.84 -11.97
C LEU A 35 -1.55 1.57 -10.52
N LEU A 36 -0.92 0.42 -10.28
CA LEU A 36 -0.34 0.08 -8.99
C LEU A 36 0.72 1.13 -8.64
N THR A 37 1.78 1.33 -9.41
CA THR A 37 2.84 2.30 -9.07
C THR A 37 2.32 3.73 -8.82
N ARG A 38 1.29 4.19 -9.55
CA ARG A 38 0.77 5.56 -9.43
C ARG A 38 -0.24 5.76 -8.31
N PHE A 39 -1.09 4.78 -8.07
CA PHE A 39 -2.26 4.90 -7.20
C PHE A 39 -2.30 3.87 -6.08
N HIS A 40 -1.32 2.96 -6.05
CA HIS A 40 -1.00 2.21 -4.85
C HIS A 40 -0.53 3.23 -3.82
N ILE A 41 -1.43 3.56 -2.92
CA ILE A 41 -1.13 4.33 -1.74
C ILE A 41 -0.24 3.42 -0.90
N THR A 42 1.08 3.50 -1.09
CA THR A 42 1.95 3.28 0.05
C THR A 42 1.51 4.33 1.06
N ASN A 43 1.02 3.90 2.21
CA ASN A 43 0.68 4.85 3.27
C ASN A 43 1.98 5.38 3.89
N LEU A 44 2.93 5.84 3.08
CA LEU A 44 4.25 6.30 3.47
C LEU A 44 4.19 7.30 4.63
N PRO A 45 3.27 8.30 4.62
CA PRO A 45 3.08 9.18 5.77
C PRO A 45 2.63 8.44 7.04
N ARG A 46 1.76 7.42 6.91
CA ARG A 46 1.31 6.57 8.02
C ARG A 46 2.42 5.65 8.51
N SER A 47 3.16 4.99 7.62
CA SER A 47 4.30 4.13 7.97
C SER A 47 5.39 4.93 8.69
N TYR A 48 5.66 6.15 8.21
CA TYR A 48 6.55 7.09 8.90
C TYR A 48 6.02 7.46 10.30
N GLN A 49 4.73 7.80 10.41
CA GLN A 49 4.09 8.12 11.69
C GLN A 49 4.13 6.94 12.67
N LEU A 50 3.88 5.72 12.20
CA LEU A 50 3.93 4.49 12.99
C LEU A 50 5.37 4.19 13.44
N SER A 51 6.34 4.34 12.54
CA SER A 51 7.76 4.23 12.87
C SER A 51 8.14 5.21 13.97
N GLN A 52 7.75 6.48 13.86
CA GLN A 52 8.02 7.49 14.88
C GLN A 52 7.37 7.16 16.24
N GLN A 53 6.16 6.58 16.24
CA GLN A 53 5.51 6.12 17.46
C GLN A 53 6.27 4.97 18.12
N ILE A 54 6.79 4.02 17.34
CA ILE A 54 7.63 2.92 17.84
C ILE A 54 8.93 3.48 18.42
N TRP A 55 9.63 4.37 17.70
CA TRP A 55 10.88 4.98 18.15
C TRP A 55 10.74 5.81 19.43
N SER A 56 9.59 6.46 19.61
CA SER A 56 9.29 7.26 20.80
C SER A 56 8.65 6.45 21.95
N LEU A 57 8.32 5.18 21.72
CA LEU A 57 7.70 4.33 22.74
C LEU A 57 8.73 3.97 23.82
N GLN A 58 8.44 4.36 25.06
CA GLN A 58 9.22 3.98 26.24
C GLN A 58 8.31 3.29 27.26
N GLN A 59 8.85 2.31 27.99
CA GLN A 59 8.09 1.59 29.00
C GLN A 59 7.60 2.50 30.14
N GLY A 60 8.43 3.46 30.58
CA GLY A 60 8.08 4.38 31.65
C GLY A 60 7.65 3.65 32.92
N SER A 61 6.45 3.97 33.42
CA SER A 61 5.83 3.36 34.60
C SER A 61 4.86 2.22 34.28
N THR A 62 4.71 1.82 33.02
CA THR A 62 3.83 0.71 32.64
C THR A 62 4.47 -0.65 32.88
N ASP A 63 3.64 -1.65 33.21
CA ASP A 63 4.10 -3.02 33.35
C ASP A 63 4.54 -3.60 32.00
N LEU A 64 5.33 -4.67 32.06
CA LEU A 64 5.94 -5.27 30.89
C LEU A 64 4.92 -5.80 29.88
N ALA A 65 3.82 -6.40 30.35
CA ALA A 65 2.82 -6.99 29.47
C ALA A 65 2.07 -5.89 28.69
N THR A 66 1.70 -4.81 29.37
CA THR A 66 1.05 -3.65 28.73
C THR A 66 1.97 -2.98 27.71
N TYR A 67 3.23 -2.72 28.07
CA TYR A 67 4.21 -2.14 27.16
C TYR A 67 4.42 -3.00 25.91
N TYR A 68 4.67 -4.30 26.12
CA TYR A 68 4.94 -5.22 25.01
C TYR A 68 3.73 -5.37 24.09
N THR A 69 2.52 -5.44 24.64
CA THR A 69 1.28 -5.50 23.84
C THR A 69 1.18 -4.26 22.95
N LYS A 70 1.43 -3.06 23.50
CA LYS A 70 1.38 -1.81 22.74
C LYS A 70 2.44 -1.74 21.64
N LEU A 71 3.67 -2.18 21.94
CA LEU A 71 4.73 -2.30 20.96
C LEU A 71 4.35 -3.26 19.83
N LYS A 72 3.80 -4.43 20.17
CA LYS A 72 3.38 -5.44 19.20
C LYS A 72 2.26 -4.93 18.29
N THR A 73 1.24 -4.28 18.85
CA THR A 73 0.17 -3.65 18.06
C THR A 73 0.70 -2.63 17.06
N LEU A 74 1.63 -1.74 17.48
CA LEU A 74 2.23 -0.76 16.57
C LEU A 74 3.05 -1.43 15.45
N TRP A 75 3.74 -2.53 15.75
CA TRP A 75 4.44 -3.33 14.75
C TRP A 75 3.50 -4.00 13.76
N ASP A 76 2.39 -4.57 14.22
CA ASP A 76 1.39 -5.21 13.35
C ASP A 76 0.69 -4.16 12.46
N GLU A 77 0.43 -2.95 12.98
CA GLU A 77 -0.07 -1.83 12.17
C GLU A 77 0.95 -1.35 11.13
N LEU A 78 2.25 -1.33 11.48
CA LEU A 78 3.31 -0.94 10.56
C LEU A 78 3.47 -1.96 9.44
N ASP A 79 3.45 -3.26 9.75
CA ASP A 79 3.51 -4.36 8.78
C ASP A 79 2.30 -4.36 7.82
N GLY A 80 1.13 -3.93 8.29
CA GLY A 80 -0.03 -3.73 7.43
C GLY A 80 -0.02 -2.43 6.61
N ALA A 81 0.66 -1.39 7.09
CA ALA A 81 0.72 -0.07 6.45
C ALA A 81 1.87 0.04 5.44
N ASP A 82 2.99 -0.63 5.74
CA ASP A 82 4.02 -0.93 4.78
C ASP A 82 3.42 -1.95 3.82
N CYS A 83 2.81 -1.44 2.75
CA CYS A 83 2.31 -2.31 1.70
C CYS A 83 3.49 -3.10 1.18
N ALA A 84 3.62 -4.34 1.67
CA ALA A 84 4.49 -5.39 1.22
C ALA A 84 5.56 -4.87 0.25
N GLU A 85 6.73 -4.52 0.77
CA GLU A 85 7.96 -4.69 0.00
C GLU A 85 8.07 -6.18 -0.36
N THR A 86 7.35 -6.59 -1.40
CA THR A 86 7.42 -7.90 -2.03
C THR A 86 6.74 -7.74 -3.39
N CYS A 87 7.52 -7.33 -4.40
CA CYS A 87 8.16 -8.21 -5.39
C CYS A 87 7.28 -8.43 -6.62
#